data_AF-A0A7K6CCT6-F1
#
_entry.id   AF-A0A7K6CCT6-F1
#
_cell.length_a   1.000
_cell.length_b   1.000
_cell.length_c   1.000
_cell.angle_alpha   90.00
_cell.angle_beta   90.00
_cell.angle_gamma   90.00
#
_symmetry.space_group_name_H-M   'P 1'
#
loop_
_entity.id
_entity.type
_entity.pdbx_description
1 polymer ?
#
loop_
_entity_poly.entity_id
_entity_poly.type
_entity_poly.pdbx_seq_one_letter_code
_entity_poly.pdbx_strand_id
1 'polypeptide(L)'
;ESDAGDYTCVCGDEQSTASLAVHALPVLFKEELKNEEVQEGASVTLSCELTKEAPVQWKIGLKVLKASDKYQMRQSGSTAELVIRDLEVKDA
;
A
#
# COMPACT_ATOMS: atom_id res chain seq x y z
N GLU A 1 3.11 -15.17 5.94
CA GLU A 1 3.32 -16.61 6.18
C GLU A 1 3.47 -17.29 4.83
N SER A 2 4.38 -18.27 4.72
CA SER A 2 4.91 -18.79 3.45
C SER A 2 4.28 -20.13 3.11
N ASP A 3 3.22 -20.15 2.30
CA ASP A 3 2.60 -21.39 1.77
C ASP A 3 3.14 -21.78 0.39
N ALA A 4 4.47 -21.77 0.25
CA ALA A 4 5.16 -22.36 -0.90
C ALA A 4 6.04 -23.51 -0.38
N GLY A 5 5.66 -24.74 -0.71
CA GLY A 5 6.42 -25.96 -0.42
C GLY A 5 6.08 -27.06 -1.41
N ASP A 6 7.07 -27.84 -1.81
CA ASP A 6 6.93 -28.97 -2.73
C ASP A 6 6.29 -30.16 -2.02
N TYR A 7 5.11 -30.59 -2.48
CA TYR A 7 4.45 -31.81 -2.03
C TYR A 7 4.80 -32.96 -2.98
N THR A 8 5.66 -33.88 -2.53
CA THR A 8 6.03 -35.07 -3.30
C THR A 8 5.24 -36.28 -2.81
N CYS A 9 4.44 -36.90 -3.69
CA CYS A 9 3.87 -38.24 -3.48
C CYS A 9 4.64 -39.24 -4.35
N VAL A 10 5.07 -40.36 -3.77
CA VAL A 10 5.87 -41.40 -4.46
C VAL A 10 5.03 -42.67 -4.59
N CYS A 11 4.86 -43.17 -5.82
CA CYS A 11 4.27 -44.49 -6.11
C CYS A 11 5.18 -45.24 -7.09
N GLY A 12 6.10 -46.07 -6.58
CA GLY A 12 7.02 -46.85 -7.41
C GLY A 12 8.06 -46.01 -8.16
N ASP A 13 8.31 -46.31 -9.45
CA ASP A 13 9.36 -45.74 -10.31
C ASP A 13 8.92 -44.52 -11.17
N GLU A 14 7.66 -44.07 -11.07
CA GLU A 14 7.17 -42.90 -11.81
C GLU A 14 6.95 -41.68 -10.89
N GLN A 15 7.59 -40.56 -11.23
CA GLN A 15 7.46 -39.27 -10.55
C GLN A 15 6.89 -38.25 -11.54
N SER A 16 5.73 -37.67 -11.23
CA SER A 16 5.15 -36.55 -11.98
C SER A 16 5.13 -35.33 -11.08
N THR A 17 5.97 -34.35 -11.40
CA THR A 17 6.08 -33.08 -10.67
C THR A 17 5.18 -32.05 -11.34
N ALA A 18 4.15 -31.59 -10.64
CA ALA A 18 3.32 -30.46 -11.07
C ALA A 18 3.71 -29.21 -10.27
N SER A 19 4.37 -28.26 -10.91
CA SER A 19 4.73 -26.98 -10.30
C SER A 19 3.52 -26.04 -10.32
N LEU A 20 2.91 -25.77 -9.16
CA LEU A 20 1.91 -24.70 -9.02
C LEU A 20 2.62 -23.37 -8.79
N ALA A 21 2.84 -22.60 -9.87
CA ALA A 21 3.38 -21.25 -9.76
C ALA A 21 2.27 -20.27 -9.32
N VAL A 22 2.33 -19.81 -8.07
CA VAL A 22 1.47 -18.71 -7.59
C VAL A 22 1.99 -17.40 -8.18
N HIS A 23 1.40 -16.97 -9.29
CA HIS A 23 1.61 -15.63 -9.84
C HIS A 23 0.80 -14.62 -9.01
N ALA A 24 1.32 -14.23 -7.85
CA ALA A 24 0.68 -13.20 -7.04
C ALA A 24 0.66 -11.87 -7.83
N LEU A 25 -0.54 -11.36 -8.09
CA LEU A 25 -0.73 -10.08 -8.78
C LEU A 25 -0.03 -8.95 -7.99
N PRO A 26 0.62 -7.98 -8.68
CA PRO A 26 1.29 -6.88 -8.01
C PRO A 26 0.28 -6.03 -7.22
N VAL A 27 0.75 -5.42 -6.13
CA VAL A 27 -0.02 -4.38 -5.45
C VAL A 27 -0.05 -3.18 -6.40
N LEU A 28 -1.24 -2.72 -6.75
CA LEU A 28 -1.46 -1.51 -7.53
C LEU A 28 -2.40 -0.58 -6.77
N PHE A 29 -2.42 0.70 -7.10
CA PHE A 29 -3.47 1.59 -6.63
C PHE A 29 -4.74 1.35 -7.46
N LYS A 30 -5.80 0.95 -6.78
CA LYS A 30 -7.16 0.84 -7.33
C LYS A 30 -7.83 2.21 -7.39
N GLU A 31 -7.64 3.04 -6.34
CA GLU A 31 -8.00 4.45 -6.36
C GLU A 31 -6.75 5.28 -6.05
N GLU A 32 -6.38 6.16 -6.99
CA GLU A 32 -5.25 7.07 -6.85
C GLU A 32 -5.62 8.28 -5.98
N LEU A 33 -4.59 8.96 -5.47
CA LEU A 33 -4.77 10.19 -4.72
C LEU A 33 -5.44 11.26 -5.59
N LYS A 34 -6.45 11.91 -5.06
CA LYS A 34 -7.10 13.07 -5.69
C LYS A 34 -6.40 14.34 -5.23
N ASN A 35 -6.14 15.23 -6.19
CA ASN A 35 -5.66 16.57 -5.86
C ASN A 35 -6.79 17.34 -5.16
N GLU A 36 -6.48 17.92 -4.02
CA GLU A 36 -7.44 18.73 -3.26
C GLU A 36 -6.82 20.09 -2.96
N GLU A 37 -7.51 21.16 -3.36
CA GLU A 37 -7.10 22.53 -3.09
C GLU A 37 -7.80 23.02 -1.83
N VAL A 38 -7.02 23.25 -0.78
CA VAL A 38 -7.54 23.64 0.53
C VAL A 38 -6.84 24.90 1.00
N GLN A 39 -7.54 25.71 1.80
CA GLN A 39 -7.01 26.98 2.26
C GLN A 39 -5.83 26.79 3.23
N GLU A 40 -4.87 27.73 3.22
CA GLU A 40 -3.77 27.76 4.18
C GLU A 40 -4.29 27.71 5.62
N GLY A 41 -3.67 26.89 6.47
CA GLY A 41 -4.11 26.65 7.85
C GLY A 41 -5.29 25.68 7.99
N ALA A 42 -5.90 25.22 6.90
CA ALA A 42 -6.87 24.13 6.94
C ALA A 42 -6.18 22.76 7.06
N SER A 43 -6.96 21.72 7.34
CA SER A 43 -6.50 20.32 7.28
C SER A 43 -7.09 19.63 6.07
N VAL A 44 -6.29 18.81 5.39
CA VAL A 44 -6.70 17.98 4.24
C VAL A 44 -6.59 16.50 4.60
N THR A 45 -7.47 15.68 4.03
CA THR A 45 -7.36 14.23 4.11
C THR A 45 -7.23 13.65 2.71
N LEU A 46 -6.06 13.11 2.40
CA LEU A 46 -5.78 12.40 1.16
C LEU A 46 -6.05 10.91 1.37
N SER A 47 -6.80 10.28 0.48
CA SER A 47 -7.09 8.84 0.53
C SER A 47 -6.71 8.15 -0.78
N CYS A 48 -6.23 6.91 -0.67
CA CYS A 48 -6.00 6.01 -1.78
C CYS A 48 -6.41 4.58 -1.42
N GLU A 49 -6.73 3.79 -2.43
CA GLU A 49 -7.09 2.38 -2.28
C GLU A 49 -6.14 1.51 -3.09
N LEU A 50 -5.70 0.40 -2.51
CA LEU A 50 -4.83 -0.59 -3.13
C LEU A 50 -5.64 -1.79 -3.64
N THR A 51 -5.11 -2.53 -4.60
CA THR A 51 -5.71 -3.79 -5.06
C THR A 51 -5.64 -4.91 -4.02
N LYS A 52 -4.69 -4.81 -3.08
CA LYS A 52 -4.53 -5.70 -1.92
C LYS A 52 -3.86 -4.97 -0.77
N GLU A 53 -4.07 -5.44 0.45
CA GLU A 53 -3.41 -4.88 1.64
C GLU A 53 -1.89 -4.95 1.49
N ALA A 54 -1.23 -3.78 1.62
CA ALA A 54 0.20 -3.64 1.50
C ALA A 54 0.67 -2.36 2.22
N PRO A 55 1.90 -2.31 2.74
CA PRO A 55 2.42 -1.13 3.40
C PRO A 55 2.53 0.04 2.41
N VAL A 56 2.01 1.20 2.81
CA VAL A 56 2.11 2.44 2.03
C VAL A 56 3.15 3.39 2.61
N GLN A 57 3.70 4.24 1.75
CA GLN A 57 4.61 5.29 2.17
C GLN A 57 4.21 6.62 1.53
N TRP A 58 3.99 7.62 2.39
CA TRP A 58 3.60 8.96 1.98
C TRP A 58 4.83 9.83 1.71
N LYS A 59 4.79 10.64 0.65
CA LYS A 59 5.89 11.54 0.26
C LYS A 59 5.35 12.88 -0.22
N ILE A 60 6.07 13.96 0.09
CA ILE A 60 5.90 15.28 -0.53
C ILE A 60 7.17 15.57 -1.34
N GLY A 61 7.04 15.63 -2.67
CA GLY A 61 8.18 15.64 -3.58
C GLY A 61 9.08 14.40 -3.38
N LEU A 62 10.31 14.63 -2.91
CA LEU A 62 11.29 13.57 -2.61
C LEU A 62 11.34 13.18 -1.12
N LYS A 63 10.63 13.91 -0.25
CA LYS A 63 10.70 13.74 1.19
C LYS A 63 9.69 12.71 1.65
N VAL A 64 10.17 11.67 2.34
CA VAL A 64 9.31 10.70 3.02
C VAL A 64 8.69 11.32 4.26
N LEU A 65 7.36 11.30 4.32
CA LEU A 65 6.63 11.76 5.49
C LEU A 65 6.68 10.70 6.59
N LYS A 66 6.76 11.18 7.83
CA LYS A 66 6.68 10.36 9.04
C LYS A 66 5.52 10.87 9.88
N ALA A 67 4.89 9.96 10.62
CA ALA A 67 3.84 10.32 11.55
C ALA A 67 4.34 11.39 12.54
N SER A 68 3.59 12.48 12.66
CA SER A 68 3.85 13.60 13.55
C SER A 68 2.54 14.33 13.86
N ASP A 69 2.58 15.39 14.67
CA ASP A 69 1.40 16.23 14.91
C ASP A 69 0.83 16.84 13.62
N LYS A 70 1.70 17.08 12.62
CA LYS A 70 1.33 17.62 11.31
C LYS A 70 0.78 16.55 10.37
N TYR A 71 1.39 15.37 10.33
CA TYR A 71 1.05 14.30 9.40
C TYR A 71 0.54 13.08 10.16
N GLN A 72 -0.74 12.76 9.98
CA GLN A 72 -1.35 11.57 10.56
C GLN A 72 -1.70 10.56 9.46
N MET A 73 -1.02 9.43 9.46
CA MET A 73 -1.27 8.34 8.52
C MET A 73 -2.18 7.29 9.15
N ARG A 74 -3.15 6.80 8.40
CA ARG A 74 -4.04 5.70 8.79
C ARG A 74 -4.10 4.69 7.65
N GLN A 75 -4.21 3.43 8.01
CA GLN A 75 -4.41 2.37 7.05
C GLN A 75 -5.43 1.38 7.60
N SER A 76 -6.46 1.12 6.82
CA SER A 76 -7.53 0.16 7.11
C SER A 76 -7.65 -0.78 5.92
N GLY A 77 -7.07 -1.98 6.06
CA GLY A 77 -7.06 -2.94 4.96
C GLY A 77 -6.27 -2.42 3.75
N SER A 78 -6.93 -2.44 2.59
CA SER A 78 -6.41 -1.89 1.34
C SER A 78 -6.53 -0.37 1.22
N THR A 79 -7.20 0.31 2.14
CA THR A 79 -7.38 1.77 2.08
C THR A 79 -6.37 2.46 2.98
N ALA A 80 -5.68 3.48 2.45
CA ALA A 80 -4.76 4.29 3.20
C ALA A 80 -5.14 5.77 3.13
N GLU A 81 -5.01 6.45 4.26
CA GLU A 81 -5.36 7.85 4.45
C GLU A 81 -4.18 8.63 5.05
N LEU A 82 -3.98 9.87 4.59
CA LEU A 82 -3.05 10.84 5.14
C LEU A 82 -3.81 12.11 5.47
N VAL A 83 -3.83 12.45 6.75
CA VAL A 83 -4.32 13.75 7.21
C VAL A 83 -3.12 14.67 7.38
N ILE A 84 -3.15 15.80 6.66
CA ILE A 84 -2.17 16.88 6.81
C ILE A 84 -2.88 18.02 7.53
N ARG A 85 -2.39 18.39 8.70
CA ARG A 85 -2.90 19.53 9.48
C ARG A 85 -2.10 20.78 9.19
N ASP A 86 -2.72 21.93 9.41
CA ASP A 86 -2.10 23.25 9.28
C ASP A 86 -1.33 23.37 7.95
N LEU A 87 -2.07 23.27 6.83
CA LEU A 87 -1.50 23.37 5.50
C LEU A 87 -0.68 24.64 5.34
N GLU A 88 0.60 24.49 4.99
CA GLU A 88 1.51 25.58 4.67
C GLU A 88 1.78 25.60 3.16
N VAL A 89 2.20 26.73 2.61
CA VAL A 89 2.62 26.86 1.19
C VAL A 89 3.71 25.85 0.81
N LYS A 90 4.47 25.33 1.79
CA LYS A 90 5.52 24.32 1.60
C LYS A 90 5.00 22.90 1.40
N ASP A 91 3.72 22.66 1.66
CA ASP A 91 3.05 21.36 1.47
C ASP A 91 2.36 21.24 0.11
N ALA A 92 2.37 22.31 -0.70
CA ALA A 92 1.92 22.31 -2.10
C ALA A 92 2.88 21.60 -3.05
#